data_AF-A0A059J2X2-F1
#
_entry.id   AF-A0A059J2X2-F1
#
_cell.length_a   1.000
_cell.length_b   1.000
_cell.length_c   1.000
_cell.angle_alpha   90.00
_cell.angle_beta   90.00
_cell.angle_gamma   90.00
#
_symmetry.space_group_name_H-M   'P 1'
#
loop_
_entity.id
_entity.type
_entity.pdbx_description
1 polymer ?
#
loop_
_entity_poly.entity_id
_entity_poly.type
_entity_poly.pdbx_seq_one_letter_code
_entity_poly.pdbx_strand_id
1 'polypeptide(L)'
;MKLTTVFALVAFVPACLAAATGAEIPGPESPLEKRACRPSKCVCNKIQGQFCGNEKINPACTNGHVFECNKSTGKACDYGVRTSCRKCGKLSC
;
A
#
# COMPACT_ATOMS: atom_id res chain seq x y z
N MET A 1 12.06 23.80 -60.52
CA MET A 1 13.39 23.27 -60.14
C MET A 1 13.31 22.97 -58.64
N LYS A 2 12.97 21.77 -58.16
CA LYS A 2 13.75 20.52 -58.05
C LYS A 2 15.16 20.72 -57.47
N LEU A 3 15.33 20.31 -56.21
CA LEU A 3 16.46 19.54 -55.62
C LEU A 3 16.20 19.41 -54.09
N THR A 4 15.39 18.45 -53.62
CA THR A 4 15.83 17.17 -53.00
C THR A 4 17.10 17.26 -52.15
N THR A 5 16.98 17.06 -50.83
CA THR A 5 17.81 16.11 -50.06
C THR A 5 17.09 15.70 -48.78
N VAL A 6 16.84 14.41 -48.69
CA VAL A 6 16.23 13.65 -47.60
C VAL A 6 17.28 13.50 -46.49
N PHE A 7 16.96 13.88 -45.26
CA PHE A 7 17.73 13.45 -44.08
C PHE A 7 16.95 12.39 -43.31
N ALA A 8 17.68 11.32 -43.03
CA ALA A 8 17.23 10.00 -42.68
C ALA A 8 16.33 9.90 -41.43
N LEU A 9 15.37 9.00 -41.55
CA LEU A 9 14.63 8.35 -40.46
C LEU A 9 15.60 7.83 -39.40
N VAL A 10 15.60 8.45 -38.21
CA VAL A 10 16.00 7.76 -36.99
C VAL A 10 14.72 7.29 -36.32
N ALA A 11 14.43 6.02 -36.50
CA ALA A 11 13.32 5.33 -35.85
C ALA A 11 13.59 5.29 -34.33
N PHE A 12 13.08 6.29 -33.61
CA PHE A 12 12.90 6.17 -32.17
C PHE A 12 11.68 5.28 -31.92
N VAL A 13 11.94 4.01 -31.62
CA VAL A 13 10.97 3.11 -31.00
C VAL A 13 11.27 3.10 -29.51
N PRO A 14 10.51 3.82 -28.65
CA PRO A 14 10.42 3.46 -27.25
C PRO A 14 9.48 2.25 -27.15
N ALA A 15 10.07 1.13 -26.78
CA ALA A 15 9.43 -0.13 -26.50
C ALA A 15 8.26 0.01 -25.52
N CYS A 16 7.19 -0.71 -25.84
CA CYS A 16 6.25 -1.39 -24.97
C CYS A 16 6.14 -0.92 -23.50
N LEU A 17 4.97 -0.35 -23.20
CA LEU A 17 4.01 -0.92 -22.25
C LEU A 17 4.61 -1.54 -20.95
N ALA A 18 4.73 -0.72 -19.90
CA ALA A 18 4.60 -1.21 -18.53
C ALA A 18 3.25 -0.71 -17.99
N ALA A 19 2.22 -1.51 -18.24
CA ALA A 19 0.96 -1.42 -17.54
C ALA A 19 1.21 -1.49 -16.02
N ALA A 20 0.42 -0.73 -15.28
CA ALA A 20 0.39 -0.67 -13.84
C ALA A 20 0.44 -2.09 -13.21
N THR A 21 1.59 -2.45 -12.66
CA THR A 21 1.67 -3.40 -11.56
C THR A 21 2.26 -2.62 -10.40
N GLY A 22 1.47 -2.45 -9.34
CA GLY A 22 1.94 -1.99 -8.05
C GLY A 22 2.87 -3.04 -7.44
N ALA A 23 4.08 -3.13 -7.97
CA ALA A 23 5.20 -3.80 -7.34
C ALA A 23 5.94 -2.73 -6.53
N GLU A 24 5.67 -2.74 -5.24
CA GLU A 24 6.32 -1.96 -4.20
C GLU A 24 7.85 -2.19 -4.34
N ILE A 25 8.60 -1.16 -4.73
CA ILE A 25 10.07 -1.20 -4.66
C ILE A 25 10.40 -1.11 -3.17
N PRO A 26 11.01 -2.11 -2.52
CA PRO A 26 11.55 -1.95 -1.19
C PRO A 26 12.79 -1.04 -1.29
N GLY A 27 12.57 0.26 -1.13
CA GLY A 27 13.66 1.22 -0.93
C GLY A 27 14.34 0.99 0.43
N PRO A 28 15.55 1.53 0.64
CA PRO A 28 16.21 1.49 1.93
C PRO A 28 15.33 2.23 2.96
N GLU A 29 14.79 1.44 3.88
CA GLU A 29 13.77 1.86 4.85
C GLU A 29 14.34 2.99 5.72
N SER A 30 13.91 4.21 5.41
CA SER A 30 14.18 5.38 6.24
C SER A 30 13.54 5.14 7.61
N PRO A 31 14.16 5.49 8.75
CA PRO A 31 13.54 5.31 10.08
C PRO A 31 12.20 6.05 10.26
N LEU A 32 11.82 6.94 9.34
CA LEU A 32 10.49 7.56 9.25
C LEU A 32 9.41 6.66 8.64
N GLU A 33 9.79 5.63 7.89
CA GLU A 33 8.90 4.63 7.29
C GLU A 33 8.25 3.73 8.34
N LYS A 34 8.87 3.63 9.53
CA LYS A 34 8.43 2.80 10.65
C LYS A 34 7.09 3.23 11.27
N ARG A 35 6.52 4.36 10.84
CA ARG A 35 5.19 4.84 11.22
C ARG A 35 4.21 4.93 10.04
N ALA A 36 4.66 4.62 8.83
CA ALA A 36 3.78 4.59 7.68
C ALA A 36 2.87 3.37 7.78
N CYS A 37 1.58 3.58 7.53
CA CYS A 37 0.60 2.50 7.51
C CYS A 37 0.91 1.58 6.33
N ARG A 38 1.26 0.32 6.60
CA ARG A 38 1.64 -0.64 5.55
C ARG A 38 0.39 -1.23 4.90
N PRO A 39 0.30 -1.33 3.57
CA PRO A 39 -0.81 -2.01 2.92
C PRO A 39 -1.01 -3.42 3.49
N SER A 40 -2.26 -3.79 3.77
CA SER A 40 -2.58 -5.10 4.32
C SER A 40 -3.73 -5.75 3.57
N LYS A 41 -3.90 -7.06 3.78
CA LYS A 41 -5.05 -7.82 3.27
C LYS A 41 -6.28 -7.74 4.21
N CYS A 42 -6.16 -7.05 5.34
CA CYS A 42 -7.24 -6.85 6.28
C CYS A 42 -8.35 -6.01 5.62
N VAL A 43 -9.56 -6.55 5.62
CA VAL A 43 -10.76 -5.90 5.07
C VAL A 43 -11.57 -5.37 6.24
N CYS A 44 -12.13 -4.17 6.09
CA CYS A 44 -12.89 -3.46 7.11
C CYS A 44 -14.25 -3.02 6.59
N ASN A 45 -15.10 -2.56 7.50
CA ASN A 45 -16.49 -2.16 7.27
C ASN A 45 -16.67 -0.81 6.55
N LYS A 46 -15.62 -0.26 5.92
CA LYS A 46 -15.60 1.06 5.27
C LYS A 46 -15.90 2.24 6.21
N ILE A 47 -15.78 2.06 7.52
CA ILE A 47 -15.83 3.17 8.48
C ILE A 47 -14.39 3.62 8.73
N GLN A 48 -14.10 4.88 8.43
CA GLN A 48 -12.76 5.44 8.66
C GLN A 48 -12.41 5.38 10.16
N GLY A 49 -11.19 4.92 10.47
CA GLY A 49 -10.67 4.91 11.82
C GLY A 49 -9.75 3.73 12.12
N GLN A 50 -9.14 3.79 13.30
CA GLN A 50 -8.24 2.75 13.79
C GLN A 50 -9.00 1.66 14.55
N PHE A 51 -8.47 0.44 14.50
CA PHE A 51 -8.97 -0.70 15.27
C PHE A 51 -7.84 -1.69 15.57
N CYS A 52 -8.02 -2.52 16.58
CA CYS A 52 -7.11 -3.64 16.84
C CYS A 52 -7.50 -4.82 15.95
N GLY A 53 -6.50 -5.47 15.34
CA GLY A 53 -6.72 -6.67 14.56
C GLY A 53 -7.24 -7.82 15.40
N ASN A 54 -8.04 -8.68 14.76
CA ASN A 54 -8.59 -9.89 15.36
C ASN A 54 -8.71 -10.99 14.31
N GLU A 55 -7.78 -11.94 14.35
CA GLU A 55 -7.71 -13.07 13.41
C GLU A 55 -8.91 -14.02 13.50
N LYS A 56 -9.66 -13.99 14.62
CA LYS A 56 -10.89 -14.79 14.75
C LYS A 56 -12.04 -14.25 13.91
N ILE A 57 -12.04 -12.95 13.63
CA ILE A 57 -13.07 -12.28 12.81
C ILE A 57 -12.59 -12.17 11.36
N ASN A 58 -11.34 -11.76 11.17
CA ASN A 58 -10.73 -11.67 9.87
C ASN A 58 -9.28 -12.17 9.96
N PRO A 59 -8.96 -13.32 9.34
CA PRO A 59 -7.63 -13.94 9.45
C PRO A 59 -6.51 -13.07 8.86
N ALA A 60 -6.83 -12.05 8.06
CA ALA A 60 -5.85 -11.11 7.53
C ALA A 60 -5.54 -9.94 8.49
N CYS A 61 -6.26 -9.80 9.61
CA CYS A 61 -6.09 -8.74 10.60
C CYS A 61 -5.41 -9.30 11.86
N THR A 62 -4.07 -9.36 11.85
CA THR A 62 -3.25 -9.97 12.92
C THR A 62 -3.60 -9.47 14.33
N ASN A 63 -3.77 -10.38 15.29
CA ASN A 63 -4.05 -9.99 16.67
C ASN A 63 -2.91 -9.16 17.27
N GLY A 64 -3.29 -8.11 18.01
CA GLY A 64 -2.32 -7.23 18.68
C GLY A 64 -1.70 -6.16 17.80
N HIS A 65 -2.03 -6.13 16.51
CA HIS A 65 -1.69 -5.05 15.59
C HIS A 65 -2.78 -3.97 15.57
N VAL A 66 -2.41 -2.75 15.19
CA VAL A 66 -3.34 -1.66 14.90
C VAL A 66 -3.50 -1.52 13.41
N PHE A 67 -4.74 -1.42 12.96
CA PHE A 67 -5.09 -1.19 11.57
C PHE A 67 -5.87 0.11 11.41
N GLU A 68 -5.70 0.81 10.30
CA GLU A 68 -6.54 1.95 9.90
C GLU A 68 -7.40 1.53 8.71
N CYS A 69 -8.72 1.65 8.86
CA CYS A 69 -9.66 1.38 7.79
C CYS A 69 -9.77 2.57 6.84
N ASN A 70 -9.58 2.32 5.54
CA ASN A 70 -9.87 3.31 4.51
C ASN A 70 -11.34 3.20 4.08
N LYS A 71 -12.12 4.27 4.32
CA LYS A 71 -13.56 4.28 3.98
C LYS A 71 -13.86 4.08 2.50
N SER A 72 -12.98 4.55 1.62
CA SER A 72 -13.21 4.53 0.18
C SER A 72 -12.98 3.14 -0.41
N THR A 73 -12.01 2.39 0.11
CA THR A 73 -11.64 1.08 -0.44
C THR A 73 -12.18 -0.10 0.39
N GLY A 74 -12.49 0.11 1.67
CA GLY A 74 -12.80 -0.97 2.60
C GLY A 74 -11.60 -1.85 2.95
N LYS A 75 -10.39 -1.44 2.57
CA LYS A 75 -9.15 -2.08 2.98
C LYS A 75 -8.56 -1.35 4.17
N ALA A 76 -7.90 -2.11 5.04
CA ALA A 76 -7.15 -1.55 6.13
C ALA A 76 -5.65 -1.63 5.85
N CYS A 77 -4.90 -0.67 6.39
CA CYS A 77 -3.45 -0.71 6.43
C CYS A 77 -2.99 -0.99 7.86
N ASP A 78 -1.83 -1.61 8.04
CA ASP A 78 -1.26 -2.07 9.30
C ASP A 78 -0.22 -1.07 9.82
N TYR A 79 -0.46 -0.52 11.01
CA TYR A 79 0.50 0.30 11.76
C TYR A 79 1.46 -0.52 12.63
N GLY A 80 1.27 -1.83 12.70
CA GLY A 80 2.08 -2.77 13.45
C GLY A 80 1.57 -3.00 14.87
N VAL A 81 2.42 -3.67 15.65
CA VAL A 81 2.09 -4.11 17.01
C VAL A 81 1.86 -2.93 17.94
N ARG A 82 0.77 -3.00 18.73
CA ARG A 82 0.52 -2.08 19.84
C ARG A 82 0.22 -2.82 21.13
N THR A 83 0.88 -2.38 22.21
CA THR A 83 0.76 -3.00 23.53
C THR A 83 -0.69 -3.05 24.04
N SER A 84 -1.48 -1.99 23.83
CA SER A 84 -2.89 -1.95 24.25
C SER A 84 -3.72 -3.00 23.50
N CYS A 85 -3.50 -3.18 22.19
CA CYS A 85 -4.18 -4.20 21.40
C CYS A 85 -3.81 -5.61 21.87
N ARG A 86 -2.56 -5.84 22.28
CA ARG A 86 -2.14 -7.14 22.84
C ARG A 86 -2.69 -7.40 24.24
N LYS A 87 -2.80 -6.37 25.09
CA LYS A 87 -3.22 -6.51 26.49
C LYS A 87 -4.73 -6.62 26.65
N CYS A 88 -5.49 -5.77 25.96
CA CYS A 88 -6.93 -5.64 26.18
C CYS A 88 -7.75 -5.65 24.88
N GLY A 89 -7.13 -5.83 23.71
CA GLY A 89 -7.83 -5.82 22.42
C GLY A 89 -8.40 -4.45 22.02
N LYS A 90 -7.95 -3.36 22.66
CA LYS A 90 -8.43 -1.99 22.40
C LYS A 90 -7.28 -1.05 22.07
N LEU A 91 -7.63 0.07 21.42
CA LEU A 91 -6.68 1.15 21.18
C LEU A 91 -6.22 1.83 22.47
N SER A 92 -6.95 1.72 23.56
CA SER A 92 -6.51 2.21 24.86
C SER A 92 -7.03 1.32 25.98
N CYS A 93 -6.12 1.07 26.92
CA CYS A 93 -6.29 0.59 28.27
C CYS A 93 -5.14 1.21 29.08
#